data_AF-A0A1V5XIE5-F1
#
_entry.id   AF-A0A1V5XIE5-F1
#
_cell.length_a   1.000
_cell.length_b   1.000
_cell.length_c   1.000
_cell.angle_alpha   90.00
_cell.angle_beta   90.00
_cell.angle_gamma   90.00
#
_symmetry.space_group_name_H-M   'P 1'
#
loop_
_entity.id
_entity.type
_entity.pdbx_description
1 polymer ?
#
loop_
_entity_poly.entity_id
_entity_poly.type
_entity_poly.pdbx_seq_one_letter_code
_entity_poly.pdbx_strand_id
1 'polypeptide(L)'
;MPQTVERRKRRSADPIVALHLQLAAVRTAAELEAVVLVDDMGCVVAGAGAWPICEELAAFTPFLIANTTPCSRSVASQAAKMAPDTHLLPMSIDGMDVVLCARAPQGKNIEYQMDRAAAGCQRILSVAC
;
A
#
# COMPACT_ATOMS: atom_id res chain seq x y z
N MET A 1 -14.15 37.99 2.36
CA MET A 1 -14.57 36.60 2.67
C MET A 1 -13.42 35.69 2.28
N PRO A 2 -12.81 34.93 3.19
CA PRO A 2 -11.65 34.13 2.85
C PRO A 2 -12.07 33.01 1.90
N GLN A 3 -11.48 33.02 0.71
CA GLN A 3 -11.64 32.02 -0.33
C GLN A 3 -11.23 30.66 0.24
N THR A 4 -12.17 29.72 0.26
CA THR A 4 -11.93 28.33 0.64
C THR A 4 -11.04 27.71 -0.43
N VAL A 5 -9.72 27.89 -0.30
CA VAL A 5 -8.73 27.43 -1.28
C VAL A 5 -8.97 25.94 -1.54
N GLU A 6 -9.29 25.66 -2.79
CA GLU A 6 -9.50 24.38 -3.46
C GLU A 6 -8.45 23.32 -3.05
N ARG A 7 -8.63 22.69 -1.88
CA ARG A 7 -7.76 21.59 -1.39
C ARG A 7 -8.05 20.24 -2.06
N ARG A 8 -8.96 20.18 -3.05
CA ARG A 8 -9.51 18.95 -3.67
C ARG A 8 -8.98 18.69 -5.09
N LYS A 9 -7.68 18.90 -5.33
CA LYS A 9 -7.14 18.99 -6.70
C LYS A 9 -7.21 17.72 -7.57
N ARG A 10 -7.47 16.52 -7.03
CA ARG A 10 -7.70 15.30 -7.84
C ARG A 10 -8.61 14.32 -7.10
N ARG A 11 -9.92 14.38 -7.35
CA ARG A 11 -10.87 13.33 -6.95
C ARG A 11 -11.36 12.65 -8.23
N SER A 12 -11.35 11.33 -8.24
CA SER A 12 -11.98 10.52 -9.29
C SER A 12 -13.18 9.81 -8.68
N ALA A 13 -14.24 9.64 -9.48
CA ALA A 13 -15.35 8.75 -9.14
C ALA A 13 -15.03 7.28 -9.45
N ASP A 14 -14.02 7.03 -10.29
CA ASP A 14 -13.47 5.69 -10.51
C ASP A 14 -12.63 5.26 -9.29
N PRO A 15 -13.01 4.17 -8.60
CA PRO A 15 -12.32 3.69 -7.40
C PRO A 15 -10.86 3.34 -7.64
N ILE A 16 -10.51 2.75 -8.78
CA ILE A 16 -9.14 2.35 -9.10
C ILE A 16 -8.28 3.59 -9.29
N VAL A 17 -8.76 4.59 -10.03
CA VAL A 17 -8.06 5.86 -10.18
C VAL A 17 -7.93 6.57 -8.83
N ALA A 18 -8.99 6.56 -8.01
CA ALA A 18 -8.98 7.17 -6.68
C ALA A 18 -7.94 6.52 -5.74
N LEU A 19 -7.82 5.19 -5.78
CA LEU A 19 -6.79 4.44 -5.04
C LEU A 19 -5.39 4.87 -5.45
N HIS A 20 -5.08 4.86 -6.76
CA HIS A 20 -3.76 5.25 -7.25
C HIS A 20 -3.41 6.69 -6.84
N LEU A 21 -4.37 7.62 -6.87
CA LEU A 21 -4.18 8.99 -6.41
C LEU A 21 -3.95 9.08 -4.90
N GLN A 22 -4.71 8.32 -4.10
CA GLN A 22 -4.54 8.26 -2.65
C GLN A 22 -3.16 7.73 -2.28
N LEU A 23 -2.73 6.62 -2.88
CA LEU A 23 -1.41 6.02 -2.64
C LEU A 23 -0.29 6.94 -3.13
N ALA A 24 -0.45 7.59 -4.28
CA ALA A 24 0.54 8.54 -4.79
C ALA A 24 0.70 9.78 -3.88
N ALA A 25 -0.39 10.26 -3.30
CA ALA A 25 -0.34 11.38 -2.35
C ALA A 25 0.43 10.99 -1.08
N VAL A 26 0.19 9.79 -0.55
CA VAL A 26 0.92 9.28 0.63
C VAL A 26 2.39 9.02 0.31
N ARG A 27 2.67 8.35 -0.81
CA ARG A 27 4.03 8.11 -1.31
C ARG A 27 4.82 9.40 -1.39
N THR A 28 4.24 10.43 -2.00
CA THR A 28 4.90 11.74 -2.15
C THR A 28 5.10 12.42 -0.80
N ALA A 29 4.09 12.40 0.09
CA ALA A 29 4.15 13.09 1.38
C ALA A 29 5.16 12.49 2.37
N ALA A 30 5.40 11.17 2.29
CA ALA A 30 6.41 10.48 3.11
C ALA A 30 7.68 10.11 2.33
N GLU A 31 7.85 10.58 1.09
CA GLU A 31 8.99 10.26 0.22
C GLU A 31 9.28 8.75 0.18
N LEU A 32 8.22 7.97 0.04
CA LEU A 32 8.29 6.51 -0.05
C LEU A 32 8.71 6.11 -1.46
N GLU A 33 9.40 4.98 -1.58
CA GLU A 33 9.77 4.44 -2.89
C GLU A 33 8.54 3.87 -3.60
N ALA A 34 7.72 3.12 -2.86
CA ALA A 34 6.44 2.62 -3.33
C ALA A 34 5.43 2.44 -2.19
N VAL A 35 4.13 2.53 -2.53
CA VAL A 35 3.01 2.12 -1.68
C VAL A 35 2.02 1.34 -2.54
N VAL A 36 1.59 0.17 -2.06
CA VAL A 36 0.79 -0.79 -2.81
C VAL A 36 -0.33 -1.32 -1.91
N LEU A 37 -1.54 -1.40 -2.44
CA LEU A 37 -2.61 -2.19 -1.87
C LEU A 37 -2.62 -3.56 -2.56
N VAL A 38 -2.53 -4.62 -1.76
CA VAL A 38 -2.36 -6.00 -2.20
C VAL A 38 -3.51 -6.83 -1.68
N ASP A 39 -4.03 -7.77 -2.47
CA ASP A 39 -4.96 -8.78 -1.97
C ASP A 39 -4.25 -9.89 -1.17
N ASP A 40 -5.01 -10.85 -0.66
CA ASP A 40 -4.53 -12.00 0.11
C ASP A 40 -3.68 -12.99 -0.71
N MET A 41 -3.75 -12.91 -2.04
CA MET A 41 -3.00 -13.76 -2.97
C MET A 41 -1.71 -13.12 -3.49
N GLY A 42 -1.42 -11.86 -3.13
CA GLY A 42 -0.23 -11.15 -3.59
C GLY A 42 -0.41 -10.41 -4.92
N CYS A 43 -1.65 -10.16 -5.36
CA CYS A 43 -1.94 -9.35 -6.55
C CYS A 43 -2.01 -7.86 -6.21
N VAL A 44 -1.51 -7.02 -7.12
CA VAL A 44 -1.63 -5.56 -7.00
C VAL A 44 -3.07 -5.14 -7.29
N VAL A 45 -3.74 -4.56 -6.30
CA VAL A 45 -5.04 -3.89 -6.48
C VAL A 45 -4.83 -2.46 -6.98
N ALA A 46 -3.88 -1.74 -6.36
CA ALA A 46 -3.44 -0.42 -6.78
C ALA A 46 -2.03 -0.14 -6.25
N GLY A 47 -1.24 0.66 -6.98
CA GLY A 47 0.13 0.98 -6.58
C GLY A 47 0.57 2.38 -6.96
N ALA A 48 1.47 2.94 -6.17
CA ALA A 48 2.18 4.18 -6.50
C ALA A 48 3.67 3.99 -6.25
N GLY A 49 4.46 4.08 -7.31
CA GLY A 49 5.90 3.78 -7.31
C GLY A 49 6.32 3.30 -8.70
N ALA A 50 7.57 2.88 -8.87
CA ALA A 50 7.95 2.19 -10.11
C ALA A 50 7.28 0.81 -10.17
N TRP A 51 6.75 0.45 -11.34
CA TRP A 51 6.01 -0.80 -11.53
C TRP A 51 6.74 -2.05 -11.00
N PRO A 52 8.04 -2.26 -11.27
CA PRO A 52 8.75 -3.45 -10.77
C PRO A 52 8.79 -3.54 -9.23
N ILE A 53 8.82 -2.39 -8.55
CA ILE A 53 8.84 -2.34 -7.09
C ILE A 53 7.46 -2.68 -6.54
N CYS A 54 6.40 -2.18 -7.18
CA CYS A 54 5.05 -2.49 -6.78
C CYS A 54 4.75 -4.00 -6.93
N GLU A 55 5.16 -4.60 -8.05
CA GLU A 55 5.04 -6.03 -8.28
C GLU A 55 5.86 -6.86 -7.29
N GLU A 56 7.10 -6.46 -7.03
CA GLU A 56 7.96 -7.15 -6.06
C GLU A 56 7.32 -7.12 -4.66
N LEU A 57 6.88 -5.94 -4.20
CA LEU A 57 6.19 -5.83 -2.92
C LEU A 57 4.99 -6.77 -2.85
N ALA A 58 4.09 -6.71 -3.83
CA ALA A 58 2.88 -7.53 -3.84
C ALA A 58 3.18 -9.03 -3.86
N ALA A 59 4.10 -9.48 -4.70
CA ALA A 59 4.46 -10.90 -4.82
C ALA A 59 5.06 -11.47 -3.52
N PHE A 60 5.77 -10.65 -2.75
CA PHE A 60 6.39 -11.09 -1.50
C PHE A 60 5.53 -10.88 -0.26
N THR A 61 4.47 -10.05 -0.35
CA THR A 61 3.54 -9.77 0.75
C THR A 61 3.04 -11.05 1.46
N PRO A 62 2.53 -12.09 0.78
CA PRO A 62 2.07 -13.32 1.45
C PRO A 62 3.15 -14.03 2.28
N PHE A 63 4.43 -13.89 1.93
CA PHE A 63 5.55 -14.49 2.67
C PHE A 63 6.02 -13.63 3.85
N LEU A 64 5.67 -12.34 3.85
CA LEU A 64 6.06 -11.40 4.89
C LEU A 64 4.99 -11.25 5.99
N ILE A 65 3.71 -11.42 5.65
CA ILE A 65 2.62 -11.33 6.64
C ILE A 65 2.41 -12.66 7.36
N ALA A 66 2.39 -13.75 6.60
CA ALA A 66 2.21 -15.07 7.15
C ALA A 66 3.58 -15.69 7.37
N ASN A 67 3.74 -16.43 8.47
CA ASN A 67 4.89 -17.32 8.72
C ASN A 67 4.89 -18.52 7.74
N THR A 68 4.46 -18.29 6.50
CA THR A 68 4.39 -19.27 5.44
C THR A 68 5.81 -19.70 5.14
N THR A 69 6.07 -21.00 5.21
CA THR A 69 7.38 -21.54 4.88
C THR A 69 7.62 -21.31 3.40
N PRO A 70 8.65 -20.53 3.00
CA PRO A 70 8.89 -20.26 1.58
C PRO A 70 9.17 -21.57 0.85
N CYS A 71 8.59 -21.76 -0.33
CA CYS A 71 8.75 -22.98 -1.12
C CYS A 71 10.21 -23.24 -1.56
N SER A 72 11.09 -22.23 -1.46
CA SER A 72 12.51 -22.37 -1.76
C SER A 72 13.37 -21.44 -0.90
N ARG A 73 14.64 -21.82 -0.70
CA ARG A 73 15.63 -21.01 0.03
C ARG A 73 15.90 -19.66 -0.66
N SER A 74 15.83 -19.59 -1.99
CA SER A 74 16.04 -18.35 -2.74
C SER A 74 14.93 -17.34 -2.47
N VAL A 75 13.66 -17.77 -2.51
CA VAL A 75 12.50 -16.92 -2.18
C VAL A 75 12.58 -16.46 -0.72
N ALA A 76 12.91 -17.37 0.21
CA ALA A 76 13.12 -17.02 1.62
C ALA A 76 14.19 -15.92 1.80
N SER A 77 15.32 -16.08 1.12
CA SER A 77 16.42 -15.11 1.20
C SER A 77 16.02 -13.76 0.61
N GLN A 78 15.23 -13.72 -0.46
CA GLN A 78 14.77 -12.47 -1.06
C GLN A 78 13.77 -11.77 -0.15
N ALA A 79 12.79 -12.49 0.40
CA ALA A 79 11.84 -11.95 1.38
C ALA A 79 12.57 -11.33 2.60
N ALA A 80 13.58 -12.04 3.12
CA ALA A 80 14.38 -11.56 4.25
C ALA A 80 15.18 -10.28 3.93
N LYS A 81 15.61 -10.08 2.68
CA LYS A 81 16.29 -8.85 2.25
C LYS A 81 15.32 -7.67 2.13
N MET A 82 14.07 -7.93 1.76
CA MET A 82 13.06 -6.89 1.60
C MET A 82 12.45 -6.43 2.93
N ALA A 83 12.35 -7.36 3.90
CA ALA A 83 11.67 -7.13 5.18
C ALA A 83 12.11 -5.87 5.95
N PRO A 84 13.41 -5.49 6.04
CA PRO A 84 13.84 -4.34 6.85
C PRO A 84 13.28 -2.99 6.39
N ASP A 85 12.99 -2.86 5.10
CA ASP A 85 12.55 -1.62 4.45
C ASP A 85 11.06 -1.68 4.03
N THR A 86 10.38 -2.78 4.38
CA THR A 86 8.99 -3.04 4.01
C THR A 86 8.08 -2.91 5.22
N HIS A 87 7.10 -2.03 5.12
CA HIS A 87 6.03 -1.88 6.12
C HIS A 87 4.76 -2.53 5.60
N LEU A 88 4.13 -3.33 6.46
CA LEU A 88 2.91 -4.06 6.15
C LEU A 88 1.84 -3.70 7.15
N LEU A 89 0.65 -3.40 6.64
CA LEU A 89 -0.54 -3.16 7.44
C LEU A 89 -1.67 -4.03 6.88
N PRO A 90 -1.88 -5.23 7.46
CA PRO A 90 -3.03 -6.06 7.15
C PRO A 90 -4.32 -5.36 7.58
N MET A 91 -5.35 -5.45 6.74
CA MET A 91 -6.64 -4.81 6.97
C MET A 91 -7.76 -5.59 6.27
N SER A 92 -8.99 -5.40 6.70
CA SER A 92 -10.17 -5.95 6.03
C SER A 92 -11.03 -4.81 5.48
N ILE A 93 -11.52 -4.97 4.25
CA ILE A 93 -12.45 -4.05 3.61
C ILE A 93 -13.63 -4.85 3.08
N ASP A 94 -14.81 -4.62 3.66
CA ASP A 94 -16.05 -5.34 3.31
C ASP A 94 -15.90 -6.87 3.29
N GLY A 95 -15.08 -7.41 4.21
CA GLY A 95 -14.81 -8.85 4.34
C GLY A 95 -13.72 -9.37 3.40
N MET A 96 -13.12 -8.55 2.54
CA MET A 96 -11.93 -8.89 1.79
C MET A 96 -10.68 -8.56 2.61
N ASP A 97 -9.79 -9.54 2.78
CA ASP A 97 -8.49 -9.33 3.38
C ASP A 97 -7.54 -8.71 2.36
N VAL A 98 -6.96 -7.57 2.73
CA VAL A 98 -6.00 -6.84 1.91
C VAL A 98 -4.85 -6.38 2.79
N VAL A 99 -3.70 -6.13 2.18
CA VAL A 99 -2.53 -5.63 2.89
C VAL A 99 -2.02 -4.37 2.20
N LEU A 100 -1.94 -3.31 2.98
CA LEU A 100 -1.23 -2.11 2.57
C LEU A 100 0.26 -2.30 2.81
N CYS A 101 1.04 -2.17 1.74
CA CYS A 101 2.48 -2.41 1.73
C CYS A 101 3.18 -1.12 1.33
N ALA A 102 4.25 -0.76 2.01
CA ALA A 102 5.08 0.38 1.63
C ALA A 102 6.56 0.03 1.72
N ARG A 103 7.35 0.55 0.77
CA ARG A 103 8.80 0.55 0.85
C ARG A 103 9.29 1.94 1.27
N ALA A 104 9.97 1.98 2.40
CA ALA A 104 10.52 3.20 2.98
C ALA A 104 12.03 3.05 3.19
N PRO A 105 12.80 4.15 3.15
CA PRO A 105 14.17 4.14 3.61
C PRO A 105 14.26 3.62 5.04
N GLN A 106 15.26 2.79 5.32
CA GLN A 106 15.46 2.15 6.62
C GLN A 106 15.38 3.16 7.79
N GLY A 107 14.61 2.82 8.81
CA GLY A 107 14.49 3.63 10.04
C GLY A 107 13.53 4.83 9.94
N LYS A 108 12.87 5.05 8.79
CA LYS A 108 11.82 6.08 8.67
C LYS A 108 10.55 5.62 9.40
N ASN A 109 10.07 6.40 10.37
CA ASN A 109 8.75 6.16 10.95
C ASN A 109 7.68 6.67 9.99
N ILE A 110 6.85 5.75 9.48
CA ILE A 110 5.79 6.03 8.51
C ILE A 110 4.40 5.60 9.00
N GLU A 111 4.24 5.30 10.29
CA GLU A 111 3.01 4.76 10.88
C GLU A 111 1.80 5.64 10.58
N TYR A 112 1.92 6.95 10.82
CA TYR A 112 0.87 7.92 10.50
C TYR A 112 0.48 7.91 9.01
N GLN A 113 1.45 7.73 8.12
CA GLN A 113 1.21 7.70 6.67
C GLN A 113 0.57 6.39 6.22
N MET A 114 0.93 5.27 6.86
CA MET A 114 0.28 3.98 6.66
C MET A 114 -1.19 4.05 7.11
N ASP A 115 -1.48 4.59 8.29
CA ASP A 115 -2.85 4.79 8.79
C ASP A 115 -3.66 5.68 7.85
N ARG A 116 -3.06 6.77 7.39
CA ARG A 116 -3.70 7.69 6.44
C ARG A 116 -3.99 7.01 5.09
N ALA A 117 -3.09 6.18 4.59
CA ALA A 117 -3.30 5.40 3.37
C ALA A 117 -4.42 4.37 3.57
N ALA A 118 -4.41 3.62 4.67
CA ALA A 118 -5.43 2.62 5.00
C ALA A 118 -6.82 3.25 5.13
N ALA A 119 -6.96 4.33 5.90
CA ALA A 119 -8.22 5.06 6.02
C ALA A 119 -8.69 5.66 4.67
N GLY A 120 -7.76 5.96 3.77
CA GLY A 120 -8.08 6.36 2.40
C GLY A 120 -8.62 5.21 1.57
N CYS A 121 -7.95 4.06 1.60
CA CYS A 121 -8.36 2.85 0.87
C CYS A 121 -9.73 2.37 1.36
N GLN A 122 -9.94 2.31 2.68
CA GLN A 122 -11.23 1.99 3.29
C GLN A 122 -12.33 2.88 2.76
N ARG A 123 -12.18 4.21 2.80
CA ARG A 123 -13.22 5.14 2.30
C ARG A 123 -13.50 5.02 0.80
N ILE A 124 -12.53 4.58 0.00
CA ILE A 124 -12.68 4.45 -1.45
C ILE A 124 -13.37 3.14 -1.81
N LEU A 125 -13.04 2.06 -1.09
CA LEU A 125 -13.48 0.71 -1.40
C LEU A 125 -14.69 0.26 -0.60
N SER A 126 -14.96 0.86 0.57
CA SER A 126 -16.16 0.55 1.36
C SER A 126 -17.39 0.90 0.54
N VAL A 127 -18.26 -0.08 0.31
CA VAL A 127 -19.56 0.18 -0.31
C VAL A 127 -20.33 1.10 0.64
N ALA A 128 -20.68 2.29 0.15
CA ALA A 128 -21.70 3.11 0.80
C ALA A 128 -23.04 2.41 0.59
N CYS A 129 -23.35 1.44 1.46
CA CYS A 129 -24.68 0.88 1.57
C CYS A 129 -25.66 1.93 2.09
#